data_AF-A0A8S4NUR4-F1
#
_entry.id   AF-A0A8S4NUR4-F1
#
_cell.length_a   1.000
_cell.length_b   1.000
_cell.length_c   1.000
_cell.angle_alpha   90.00
_cell.angle_beta   90.00
_cell.angle_gamma   90.00
#
_symmetry.space_group_name_H-M   'P 1'
#
loop_
_entity.id
_entity.type
_entity.pdbx_description
1 polymer ?
#
loop_
_entity_poly.entity_id
_entity_poly.type
_entity_poly.pdbx_seq_one_letter_code
_entity_poly.pdbx_strand_id
1 'polypeptide(L)'
;MIINGGLVKMVFLVYDSPQVDNDAFYQWPLGVATYRDFPKIPPDSVDVTKEREYTCNFLGTVYPDSSRTTLMEIIDQYQLRKICKVVPRYEWVPNETAESLDNYIESLETSDLTLNPVGKNTECYRIYEAMSLGSVPVIEDIATQGMCHSFSLRLFKKHKAPVIYVKNWKQLKDVMNQESKLSTNEKIQRRKLIIDWYDSFKLRMRNEFIHILQTRFFNIKER
;
A
#
# COMPACT_ATOMS: atom_id res chain seq x y z
N MET A 1 -25.34 -21.41 14.88
CA MET A 1 -24.15 -21.47 15.76
C MET A 1 -23.94 -20.11 16.36
N ILE A 2 -23.92 -20.04 17.68
CA ILE A 2 -23.49 -18.86 18.43
C ILE A 2 -21.97 -18.99 18.56
N ILE A 3 -21.21 -18.13 17.90
CA ILE A 3 -19.76 -18.06 18.09
C ILE A 3 -19.54 -17.11 19.27
N ASN A 4 -18.83 -17.55 20.32
CA ASN A 4 -18.51 -16.78 21.53
C ASN A 4 -19.71 -16.18 22.29
N GLY A 5 -20.88 -16.81 22.27
CA GLY A 5 -22.05 -16.38 23.06
C GLY A 5 -22.82 -15.16 22.54
N GLY A 6 -22.38 -14.50 21.45
CA GLY A 6 -22.94 -13.23 20.95
C GLY A 6 -23.71 -13.32 19.63
N LEU A 7 -24.38 -12.22 19.26
CA LEU A 7 -25.13 -12.09 17.99
C LEU A 7 -24.22 -11.90 16.77
N VAL A 8 -22.97 -11.45 16.99
CA VAL A 8 -21.99 -11.21 15.92
C VAL A 8 -21.42 -12.56 15.47
N LYS A 9 -21.67 -12.91 14.20
CA LYS A 9 -21.21 -14.18 13.61
C LYS A 9 -19.80 -14.10 13.02
N MET A 10 -19.39 -12.92 12.55
CA MET A 10 -18.06 -12.67 12.02
C MET A 10 -17.76 -11.17 11.95
N VAL A 11 -16.48 -10.83 11.89
CA VAL A 11 -15.95 -9.47 11.83
C VAL A 11 -14.84 -9.40 10.78
N PHE A 12 -14.84 -8.34 9.99
CA PHE A 12 -13.74 -7.99 9.09
C PHE A 12 -13.01 -6.77 9.65
N LEU A 13 -11.71 -6.91 9.90
CA LEU A 13 -10.87 -5.88 10.49
C LEU A 13 -9.90 -5.35 9.45
N VAL A 14 -9.84 -4.03 9.29
CA VAL A 14 -8.98 -3.38 8.29
C VAL A 14 -7.54 -3.21 8.78
N TYR A 15 -7.38 -2.90 10.07
CA TYR A 15 -6.06 -2.83 10.69
C TYR A 15 -5.70 -4.16 11.32
N ASP A 16 -4.40 -4.42 11.44
CA ASP A 16 -3.92 -5.66 12.04
C ASP A 16 -4.40 -5.78 13.49
N SER A 17 -4.76 -7.00 13.87
CA SER A 17 -5.27 -7.31 15.19
C SER A 17 -4.83 -8.72 15.59
N PRO A 18 -4.42 -8.93 16.85
CA PRO A 18 -4.08 -10.26 17.35
C PRO A 18 -5.31 -11.19 17.38
N GLN A 19 -6.51 -10.64 17.26
CA GLN A 19 -7.77 -11.41 17.24
C GLN A 19 -8.01 -12.11 15.90
N VAL A 20 -7.29 -11.77 14.82
CA VAL A 20 -7.53 -12.37 13.50
C VAL A 20 -7.20 -13.87 13.52
N ASP A 21 -8.26 -14.68 13.44
CA ASP A 21 -8.24 -16.14 13.52
C ASP A 21 -8.65 -16.83 12.20
N ASN A 22 -9.20 -16.08 11.24
CA ASN A 22 -9.81 -16.59 10.00
C ASN A 22 -11.01 -17.55 10.22
N ASP A 23 -11.72 -17.39 11.33
CA ASP A 23 -12.96 -18.11 11.64
C ASP A 23 -14.09 -17.14 12.04
N ALA A 24 -13.83 -16.32 13.04
CA ALA A 24 -14.74 -15.27 13.51
C ALA A 24 -14.22 -13.87 13.15
N PHE A 25 -12.90 -13.69 13.15
CA PHE A 25 -12.23 -12.43 12.85
C PHE A 25 -11.32 -12.59 11.63
N TYR A 26 -11.63 -11.86 10.58
CA TYR A 26 -10.93 -11.90 9.31
C TYR A 26 -10.21 -10.58 9.06
N GLN A 27 -9.02 -10.65 8.44
CA GLN A 27 -8.34 -9.45 7.94
C GLN A 27 -9.01 -8.97 6.66
N TRP A 28 -9.19 -7.66 6.53
CA TRP A 28 -9.65 -6.97 5.33
C TRP A 28 -8.60 -5.94 4.89
N PRO A 29 -8.37 -5.74 3.59
CA PRO A 29 -7.44 -4.73 3.12
C PRO A 29 -8.02 -3.32 3.29
N LEU A 30 -7.16 -2.33 3.51
CA LEU A 30 -7.54 -0.92 3.61
C LEU A 30 -8.09 -0.36 2.29
N GLY A 31 -7.45 -0.67 1.17
CA GLY A 31 -7.79 -0.12 -0.15
C GLY A 31 -7.32 1.33 -0.34
N VAL A 32 -7.81 1.97 -1.41
CA VAL A 32 -7.54 3.39 -1.70
C VAL A 32 -8.42 4.30 -0.85
N ALA A 33 -7.95 5.52 -0.56
CA ALA A 33 -8.69 6.46 0.29
C ALA A 33 -9.83 7.17 -0.45
N THR A 34 -10.90 6.46 -0.80
CA THR A 34 -12.06 7.08 -1.49
C THR A 34 -12.76 8.15 -0.66
N TYR A 35 -12.57 8.16 0.66
CA TYR A 35 -13.07 9.23 1.54
C TYR A 35 -12.32 10.57 1.40
N ARG A 36 -11.17 10.55 0.70
CA ARG A 36 -10.38 11.73 0.30
C ARG A 36 -10.48 11.98 -1.21
N ASP A 37 -11.55 11.49 -1.82
CA ASP A 37 -11.82 11.58 -3.26
C ASP A 37 -10.76 10.93 -4.17
N PHE A 38 -9.89 10.06 -3.63
CA PHE A 38 -8.96 9.30 -4.45
C PHE A 38 -9.75 8.41 -5.43
N PRO A 39 -9.47 8.48 -6.74
CA PRO A 39 -10.27 7.82 -7.76
C PRO A 39 -10.10 6.29 -7.74
N LYS A 40 -11.15 5.59 -8.15
CA LYS A 40 -11.07 4.15 -8.44
C LYS A 40 -10.56 3.96 -9.86
N ILE A 41 -9.25 3.85 -9.99
CA ILE A 41 -8.56 3.71 -11.28
C ILE A 41 -8.84 2.33 -11.91
N PRO A 42 -9.42 2.26 -13.12
CA PRO A 42 -9.48 1.02 -13.90
C PRO A 42 -8.07 0.60 -14.36
N PRO A 43 -7.72 -0.70 -14.33
CA PRO A 43 -6.41 -1.18 -14.81
C PRO A 43 -6.07 -0.71 -16.22
N ASP A 44 -7.05 -0.78 -17.13
CA ASP A 44 -6.88 -0.47 -18.55
C ASP A 44 -6.71 1.03 -18.85
N SER A 45 -6.98 1.92 -17.89
CA SER A 45 -6.80 3.37 -18.08
C SER A 45 -5.38 3.85 -17.78
N VAL A 46 -4.51 3.00 -17.23
CA VAL A 46 -3.14 3.37 -16.88
C VAL A 46 -2.21 3.09 -18.05
N ASP A 47 -1.56 4.15 -18.56
CA ASP A 47 -0.51 3.98 -19.56
C ASP A 47 0.78 3.46 -18.91
N VAL A 48 0.96 2.14 -18.95
CA VAL A 48 2.14 1.47 -18.40
C VAL A 48 3.40 1.70 -19.24
N THR A 49 3.24 2.09 -20.51
CA THR A 49 4.34 2.25 -21.47
C THR A 49 5.02 3.61 -21.38
N LYS A 50 4.29 4.61 -20.87
CA LYS A 50 4.81 5.96 -20.63
C LYS A 50 6.07 5.91 -19.76
N GLU A 51 7.12 6.57 -20.22
CA GLU A 51 8.33 6.77 -19.42
C GLU A 51 8.01 7.69 -18.23
N ARG A 52 8.58 7.37 -17.07
CA ARG A 52 8.32 8.07 -15.83
C ARG A 52 9.46 9.03 -15.54
N GLU A 53 9.10 10.28 -15.24
CA GLU A 53 10.04 11.36 -14.97
C GLU A 53 10.87 11.10 -13.70
N TYR A 54 10.24 10.49 -12.69
CA TYR A 54 10.87 10.24 -11.40
C TYR A 54 11.12 8.75 -11.19
N THR A 55 12.24 8.44 -10.54
CA THR A 55 12.53 7.09 -10.06
C THR A 55 11.67 6.76 -8.84
N CYS A 56 11.41 7.72 -7.96
CA CYS A 56 10.55 7.50 -6.81
C CYS A 56 9.75 8.73 -6.37
N ASN A 57 8.73 8.55 -5.54
CA ASN A 57 8.08 9.65 -4.84
C ASN A 57 7.92 9.41 -3.34
N PHE A 58 7.82 10.51 -2.60
CA PHE A 58 7.30 10.53 -1.25
C PHE A 58 6.54 11.84 -1.00
N LEU A 59 5.23 11.72 -0.76
CA LEU A 59 4.37 12.83 -0.37
C LEU A 59 3.68 12.48 0.95
N GLY A 60 3.89 13.30 1.98
CA GLY A 60 3.29 13.05 3.28
C GLY A 60 3.82 13.91 4.41
N THR A 61 3.10 13.90 5.52
CA THR A 61 3.50 14.64 6.72
C THR A 61 4.66 13.94 7.44
N VAL A 62 5.74 14.66 7.74
CA VAL A 62 6.90 14.16 8.47
C VAL A 62 6.72 14.52 9.94
N TYR A 63 6.30 13.54 10.74
CA TYR A 63 6.16 13.72 12.18
C TYR A 63 7.54 13.55 12.86
N PRO A 64 7.85 14.33 13.91
CA PRO A 64 9.03 14.08 14.73
C PRO A 64 9.07 12.64 15.25
N ASP A 65 10.27 12.11 15.46
CA ASP A 65 10.52 10.77 16.03
C ASP A 65 9.78 9.63 15.30
N SER A 66 9.61 9.76 13.98
CA SER A 66 8.96 8.76 13.14
C SER A 66 9.90 8.25 12.06
N SER A 67 9.62 7.08 11.48
CA SER A 67 10.45 6.57 10.39
C SER A 67 10.51 7.52 9.17
N ARG A 68 9.54 8.44 9.06
CA ARG A 68 9.56 9.48 8.04
C ARG A 68 10.74 10.44 8.20
N THR A 69 11.20 10.75 9.42
CA THR A 69 12.40 11.58 9.61
C THR A 69 13.63 10.86 9.11
N THR A 70 13.79 9.58 9.46
CA THR A 70 14.89 8.74 8.96
C THR A 70 14.86 8.62 7.43
N LEU A 71 13.67 8.48 6.82
CA LEU A 71 13.55 8.50 5.37
C LEU A 71 14.05 9.84 4.78
N MET A 72 13.65 10.97 5.35
CA MET A 72 14.09 12.29 4.88
C MET A 72 15.61 12.46 5.00
N GLU A 73 16.21 12.04 6.12
CA GLU A 73 17.66 12.06 6.32
C GLU A 73 18.39 11.27 5.24
N ILE A 74 17.92 10.06 4.91
CA ILE A 74 18.49 9.22 3.85
C ILE A 74 18.33 9.86 2.47
N ILE A 75 17.17 10.46 2.19
CA ILE A 75 16.91 11.18 0.93
C ILE A 75 17.91 12.33 0.78
N ASP A 76 18.14 13.12 1.83
CA ASP A 76 19.03 14.26 1.80
C ASP A 76 20.51 13.83 1.74
N GLN A 77 20.90 12.83 2.54
CA GLN A 77 22.25 12.26 2.56
C GLN A 77 22.71 11.77 1.18
N TYR A 78 21.82 11.10 0.44
CA TYR A 78 22.13 10.56 -0.89
C TYR A 78 21.65 11.45 -2.05
N GLN A 79 21.19 12.67 -1.76
CA GLN A 79 20.72 13.64 -2.76
C GLN A 79 19.62 13.08 -3.69
N LEU A 80 18.74 12.21 -3.17
CA LEU A 80 17.72 11.51 -3.95
C LEU A 80 16.63 12.44 -4.50
N ARG A 81 16.53 13.68 -4.00
CA ARG A 81 15.63 14.71 -4.55
C ARG A 81 15.88 15.03 -6.02
N LYS A 82 17.06 14.71 -6.55
CA LYS A 82 17.38 14.87 -7.98
C LYS A 82 16.64 13.88 -8.88
N ILE A 83 16.23 12.74 -8.33
CA ILE A 83 15.59 11.65 -9.08
C ILE A 83 14.22 11.26 -8.51
N CYS A 84 13.81 11.84 -7.38
CA CYS A 84 12.56 11.55 -6.72
C CYS A 84 11.72 12.79 -6.44
N LYS A 85 10.41 12.71 -6.67
CA LYS A 85 9.43 13.75 -6.31
C LYS A 85 9.13 13.66 -4.82
N VAL A 86 9.72 14.56 -4.02
CA VAL A 86 9.62 14.55 -2.56
C VAL A 86 8.97 15.83 -2.08
N VAL A 87 7.73 15.73 -1.59
CA VAL A 87 6.94 16.87 -1.06
C VAL A 87 6.56 16.58 0.40
N PRO A 88 7.47 16.85 1.36
CA PRO A 88 7.19 16.65 2.77
C PRO A 88 6.33 17.79 3.31
N ARG A 89 5.45 17.49 4.25
CA ARG A 89 4.73 18.48 5.07
C ARG A 89 5.20 18.35 6.52
N TYR A 90 5.68 19.41 7.15
CA TYR A 90 6.08 19.34 8.57
C TYR A 90 4.95 19.66 9.53
N GLU A 91 3.87 20.25 9.00
CA GLU A 91 2.63 20.48 9.71
C GLU A 91 1.50 19.69 9.07
N TRP A 92 0.61 19.16 9.90
CA TRP A 92 -0.61 18.54 9.41
C TRP A 92 -1.65 19.64 9.19
N VAL A 93 -2.12 19.75 7.95
CA VAL A 93 -3.22 20.65 7.60
C VAL A 93 -4.50 19.84 7.41
N PRO A 94 -5.64 20.25 7.99
CA PRO A 94 -6.92 19.67 7.68
C PRO A 94 -7.31 20.00 6.24
N ASN A 95 -7.94 19.04 5.56
CA ASN A 95 -8.44 19.10 4.18
C ASN A 95 -7.36 19.07 3.08
N GLU A 96 -7.34 17.97 2.36
CA GLU A 96 -6.67 17.84 1.07
C GLU A 96 -7.44 18.70 0.06
N THR A 97 -6.78 19.67 -0.57
CA THR A 97 -7.37 20.44 -1.68
C THR A 97 -7.37 19.61 -2.95
N ALA A 98 -8.27 19.90 -3.90
CA ALA A 98 -8.28 19.24 -5.20
C ALA A 98 -6.89 19.31 -5.88
N GLU A 99 -6.25 20.48 -5.84
CA GLU A 99 -4.90 20.66 -6.36
C GLU A 99 -3.86 19.77 -5.66
N SER A 100 -3.93 19.63 -4.33
CA SER A 100 -2.99 18.77 -3.61
C SER A 100 -3.22 17.27 -3.88
N LEU A 101 -4.47 16.88 -4.12
CA LEU A 101 -4.83 15.53 -4.55
C LEU A 101 -4.33 15.26 -5.98
N ASP A 102 -4.54 16.19 -6.91
CA ASP A 102 -4.09 16.07 -8.29
C ASP A 102 -2.56 15.95 -8.36
N ASN A 103 -1.85 16.80 -7.63
CA ASN A 103 -0.39 16.73 -7.49
C ASN A 103 0.07 15.37 -6.91
N TYR A 104 -0.71 14.81 -5.99
CA TYR A 104 -0.43 13.50 -5.42
C TYR A 104 -0.65 12.37 -6.43
N ILE A 105 -1.78 12.36 -7.13
CA ILE A 105 -2.06 11.37 -8.18
C ILE A 105 -0.98 11.44 -9.27
N GLU A 106 -0.66 12.64 -9.75
CA GLU A 106 0.39 12.87 -10.74
C GLU A 106 1.73 12.31 -10.24
N SER A 107 2.07 12.48 -8.96
CA SER A 107 3.33 11.94 -8.40
C SER A 107 3.39 10.40 -8.47
N LEU A 108 2.25 9.73 -8.32
CA LEU A 108 2.17 8.27 -8.44
C LEU A 108 2.28 7.85 -9.92
N GLU A 109 1.64 8.57 -10.83
CA GLU A 109 1.68 8.29 -12.28
C GLU A 109 3.07 8.50 -12.88
N THR A 110 3.79 9.51 -12.40
CA THR A 110 5.09 9.96 -12.94
C THR A 110 6.29 9.34 -12.24
N SER A 111 6.09 8.47 -11.24
CA SER A 111 7.20 7.84 -10.48
C SER A 111 7.20 6.32 -10.54
N ASP A 112 8.36 5.70 -10.80
CA ASP A 112 8.48 4.23 -10.83
C ASP A 112 8.17 3.57 -9.49
N LEU A 113 8.67 4.15 -8.40
CA LEU A 113 8.54 3.66 -7.04
C LEU A 113 7.78 4.65 -6.15
N THR A 114 7.04 4.14 -5.16
CA THR A 114 6.43 4.97 -4.12
C THR A 114 6.94 4.55 -2.75
N LEU A 115 7.51 5.50 -1.99
CA LEU A 115 8.08 5.22 -0.67
C LEU A 115 7.00 5.24 0.41
N ASN A 116 6.91 4.14 1.16
CA ASN A 116 5.88 3.90 2.18
C ASN A 116 6.53 3.68 3.56
N PRO A 117 7.08 4.73 4.21
CA PRO A 117 7.51 4.68 5.60
C PRO A 117 6.34 4.42 6.52
N VAL A 118 6.61 3.63 7.54
CA VAL A 118 5.64 3.28 8.56
C VAL A 118 5.10 4.55 9.23
N GLY A 119 3.78 4.59 9.41
CA GLY A 119 3.09 5.63 10.18
C GLY A 119 2.61 5.08 11.51
N LYS A 120 1.38 5.46 11.91
CA LYS A 120 0.69 4.79 13.03
C LYS A 120 0.39 3.32 12.75
N ASN A 121 0.19 2.98 11.47
CA ASN A 121 0.02 1.62 10.97
C ASN A 121 1.08 1.33 9.90
N THR A 122 1.49 0.07 9.78
CA THR A 122 2.37 -0.42 8.70
C THR A 122 1.66 -0.38 7.35
N GLU A 123 0.40 -0.79 7.31
CA GLU A 123 -0.43 -0.69 6.13
C GLU A 123 -1.05 0.70 6.03
N CYS A 124 -0.95 1.34 4.86
CA CYS A 124 -1.49 2.67 4.61
C CYS A 124 -2.06 2.80 3.20
N TYR A 125 -2.93 3.80 3.00
CA TYR A 125 -3.62 4.03 1.72
C TYR A 125 -2.65 4.20 0.55
N ARG A 126 -1.50 4.86 0.78
CA ARG A 126 -0.47 5.10 -0.25
C ARG A 126 -0.01 3.82 -0.95
N ILE A 127 0.04 2.70 -0.23
CA ILE A 127 0.42 1.41 -0.83
C ILE A 127 -0.58 1.03 -1.93
N TYR A 128 -1.88 1.09 -1.65
CA TYR A 128 -2.94 0.75 -2.59
C TYR A 128 -3.07 1.76 -3.72
N GLU A 129 -2.94 3.04 -3.40
CA GLU A 129 -2.99 4.15 -4.35
C GLU A 129 -1.83 4.04 -5.36
N ALA A 130 -0.62 3.75 -4.89
CA ALA A 130 0.54 3.51 -5.74
C ALA A 130 0.35 2.31 -6.68
N MET A 131 -0.10 1.16 -6.15
CA MET A 131 -0.37 -0.02 -6.98
C MET A 131 -1.44 0.24 -8.05
N SER A 132 -2.45 1.06 -7.73
CA SER A 132 -3.54 1.39 -8.67
C SER A 132 -3.07 2.17 -9.89
N LEU A 133 -1.95 2.89 -9.77
CA LEU A 133 -1.34 3.69 -10.85
C LEU A 133 -0.01 3.08 -11.33
N GLY A 134 0.29 1.83 -10.94
CA GLY A 134 1.50 1.12 -11.35
C GLY A 134 2.79 1.62 -10.72
N SER A 135 2.76 2.49 -9.71
CA SER A 135 3.95 2.85 -8.93
C SER A 135 4.23 1.77 -7.91
N VAL A 136 5.41 1.14 -7.96
CA VAL A 136 5.70 -0.03 -7.12
C VAL A 136 5.95 0.44 -5.68
N PRO A 137 5.19 -0.06 -4.69
CA PRO A 137 5.41 0.29 -3.30
C PRO A 137 6.77 -0.25 -2.79
N VAL A 138 7.58 0.65 -2.23
CA VAL A 138 8.70 0.32 -1.34
C VAL A 138 8.20 0.47 0.09
N ILE A 139 7.98 -0.65 0.78
CA ILE A 139 7.29 -0.72 2.06
C ILE A 139 8.27 -1.06 3.16
N GLU A 140 8.25 -0.25 4.22
CA GLU A 140 8.97 -0.56 5.45
C GLU A 140 8.25 -1.68 6.22
N ASP A 141 8.83 -2.88 6.19
CA ASP A 141 8.28 -4.10 6.78
C ASP A 141 8.63 -4.21 8.26
N ILE A 142 8.05 -3.30 9.05
CA ILE A 142 8.17 -3.21 10.51
C ILE A 142 6.77 -3.20 11.11
N ALA A 143 6.57 -3.98 12.18
CA ALA A 143 5.34 -3.91 12.97
C ALA A 143 5.33 -2.62 13.80
N THR A 144 4.22 -1.87 13.76
CA THR A 144 4.07 -0.66 14.58
C THR A 144 3.92 -0.98 16.06
N GLN A 145 4.29 -0.02 16.91
CA GLN A 145 4.11 -0.14 18.36
C GLN A 145 2.62 -0.31 18.70
N GLY A 146 2.31 -1.30 19.56
CA GLY A 146 0.95 -1.62 20.02
C GLY A 146 0.78 -3.12 20.31
N MET A 147 -0.44 -3.54 20.66
CA MET A 147 -0.79 -4.97 20.78
C MET A 147 -1.11 -5.61 19.41
N CYS A 148 -0.60 -5.06 18.31
CA CYS A 148 -0.77 -5.64 16.99
C CYS A 148 0.00 -6.97 16.91
N HIS A 149 -0.39 -7.85 15.99
CA HIS A 149 0.31 -9.11 15.82
C HIS A 149 1.72 -8.82 15.29
N SER A 150 2.70 -9.66 15.64
CA SER A 150 4.09 -9.50 15.15
C SER A 150 4.24 -9.67 13.63
N PHE A 151 3.15 -10.01 12.93
CA PHE A 151 3.13 -10.33 11.51
C PHE A 151 2.41 -9.24 10.71
N SER A 152 3.13 -8.14 10.46
CA SER A 152 2.68 -7.02 9.62
C SER A 152 2.37 -7.47 8.18
N LEU A 153 1.49 -6.74 7.49
CA LEU A 153 1.22 -6.87 6.06
C LEU A 153 0.74 -8.28 5.66
N ARG A 154 -0.07 -8.90 6.54
CA ARG A 154 -0.52 -10.31 6.45
C ARG A 154 -1.11 -10.65 5.08
N LEU A 155 -2.02 -9.82 4.56
CA LEU A 155 -2.67 -10.06 3.26
C LEU A 155 -1.68 -9.95 2.10
N PHE A 156 -0.79 -8.95 2.12
CA PHE A 156 0.25 -8.81 1.09
C PHE A 156 1.17 -10.03 1.05
N LYS A 157 1.60 -10.52 2.22
CA LYS A 157 2.44 -11.72 2.34
C LYS A 157 1.67 -12.99 1.91
N LYS A 158 0.43 -13.17 2.36
CA LYS A 158 -0.46 -14.29 1.98
C LYS A 158 -0.63 -14.37 0.46
N HIS A 159 -0.85 -13.22 -0.19
CA HIS A 159 -1.10 -13.14 -1.62
C HIS A 159 0.14 -12.83 -2.47
N LYS A 160 1.34 -12.90 -1.88
CA LYS A 160 2.64 -12.69 -2.55
C LYS A 160 2.66 -11.41 -3.38
N ALA A 161 2.39 -10.28 -2.74
CA ALA A 161 2.37 -8.98 -3.40
C ALA A 161 3.73 -8.67 -4.05
N PRO A 162 3.77 -8.22 -5.33
CA PRO A 162 5.02 -7.89 -6.02
C PRO A 162 5.51 -6.48 -5.64
N VAL A 163 5.69 -6.27 -4.34
CA VAL A 163 6.16 -5.03 -3.72
C VAL A 163 7.60 -5.21 -3.22
N ILE A 164 8.27 -4.09 -2.92
CA ILE A 164 9.64 -4.11 -2.39
C ILE A 164 9.57 -3.92 -0.88
N TYR A 165 9.96 -4.93 -0.11
CA TYR A 165 10.04 -4.82 1.35
C TYR A 165 11.43 -4.37 1.78
N VAL A 166 11.50 -3.34 2.62
CA VAL A 166 12.73 -2.90 3.28
C VAL A 166 12.59 -3.06 4.80
N LYS A 167 13.67 -3.48 5.46
CA LYS A 167 13.68 -3.61 6.93
C LYS A 167 14.00 -2.30 7.64
N ASN A 168 14.62 -1.36 6.93
CA ASN A 168 14.88 0.01 7.34
C ASN A 168 15.31 0.83 6.13
N TRP A 169 15.23 2.15 6.24
CA TRP A 169 15.53 3.07 5.13
C TRP A 169 17.00 3.13 4.71
N LYS A 170 17.95 2.54 5.45
CA LYS A 170 19.35 2.45 4.98
C LYS A 170 19.47 1.59 3.71
N GLN A 171 18.52 0.68 3.47
CA GLN A 171 18.45 -0.15 2.27
C GLN A 171 17.98 0.65 1.03
N LEU A 172 17.49 1.88 1.19
CA LEU A 172 16.94 2.67 0.09
C LEU A 172 17.96 2.90 -1.02
N LYS A 173 19.23 3.12 -0.68
CA LYS A 173 20.31 3.28 -1.67
C LYS A 173 20.43 2.06 -2.57
N ASP A 174 20.35 0.86 -2.01
CA ASP A 174 20.44 -0.38 -2.78
C ASP A 174 19.21 -0.58 -3.67
N VAL A 175 18.02 -0.23 -3.17
CA VAL A 175 16.79 -0.20 -3.98
C VAL A 175 16.95 0.75 -5.17
N MET A 176 17.44 1.98 -4.96
CA MET A 176 17.68 2.93 -6.05
C MET A 176 18.73 2.43 -7.06
N ASN A 177 19.79 1.77 -6.58
CA ASN A 177 20.83 1.18 -7.44
C ASN A 177 20.34 -0.02 -8.24
N GLN A 178 19.37 -0.77 -7.73
CA GLN A 178 18.73 -1.85 -8.48
C GLN A 178 17.78 -1.27 -9.52
N GLU A 179 17.03 -0.25 -9.14
CA GLU A 179 16.08 0.45 -10.01
C GLU A 179 16.75 1.08 -11.22
N SER A 180 17.92 1.68 -11.04
CA SER A 180 18.68 2.31 -12.12
C SER A 180 19.28 1.33 -13.13
N LYS A 181 19.35 0.04 -12.78
CA LYS A 181 19.84 -1.02 -13.68
C LYS A 181 18.74 -1.63 -14.55
N LEU A 182 17.48 -1.38 -14.22
CA LEU A 182 16.36 -1.89 -15.01
C LEU A 182 16.23 -1.12 -16.32
N SER A 183 16.09 -1.86 -17.41
CA SER A 183 15.70 -1.33 -18.70
C SER A 183 14.27 -0.78 -18.67
N THR A 184 13.94 0.08 -19.64
CA THR A 184 12.58 0.61 -19.81
C THR A 184 11.55 -0.52 -19.93
N ASN A 185 11.88 -1.59 -20.66
CA ASN A 185 10.98 -2.74 -20.82
C ASN A 185 10.72 -3.46 -19.49
N GLU A 186 11.75 -3.67 -18.65
CA GLU A 186 11.57 -4.29 -17.33
C GLU A 186 10.70 -3.42 -16.42
N LYS A 187 10.87 -2.09 -16.46
CA LYS A 187 10.01 -1.16 -15.73
C LYS A 187 8.55 -1.24 -16.20
N ILE A 188 8.31 -1.25 -17.51
CA ILE A 188 6.96 -1.42 -18.09
C ILE A 188 6.32 -2.74 -17.63
N GLN A 189 7.05 -3.85 -17.71
CA GLN A 189 6.52 -5.15 -17.26
C GLN A 189 6.21 -5.16 -15.77
N ARG A 190 7.04 -4.51 -14.95
CA ARG A 190 6.79 -4.43 -13.51
C ARG A 190 5.57 -3.57 -13.17
N ARG A 191 5.34 -2.46 -13.89
CA ARG A 191 4.12 -1.63 -13.75
C ARG A 191 2.86 -2.43 -14.10
N LYS A 192 2.91 -3.17 -15.21
CA LYS A 192 1.81 -4.07 -15.60
C LYS A 192 1.55 -5.12 -14.53
N LEU A 193 2.59 -5.79 -14.05
CA LEU A 193 2.49 -6.82 -13.03
C LEU A 193 1.82 -6.32 -11.74
N ILE A 194 2.19 -5.14 -11.24
CA ILE A 194 1.62 -4.62 -9.99
C ILE A 194 0.15 -4.20 -10.15
N ILE A 195 -0.23 -3.63 -11.30
CA ILE A 195 -1.62 -3.26 -11.61
C ILE A 195 -2.48 -4.53 -11.72
N ASP A 196 -2.04 -5.49 -12.53
CA ASP A 196 -2.75 -6.76 -12.73
C ASP A 196 -2.88 -7.54 -11.41
N TRP A 197 -1.82 -7.53 -10.59
CA TRP A 197 -1.84 -8.17 -9.28
C TRP A 197 -2.84 -7.50 -8.35
N TYR A 198 -2.88 -6.17 -8.31
CA TYR A 198 -3.79 -5.43 -7.44
C TYR A 198 -5.25 -5.61 -7.86
N ASP A 199 -5.53 -5.63 -9.17
CA ASP A 199 -6.87 -5.92 -9.66
C ASP A 199 -7.33 -7.32 -9.28
N SER A 200 -6.47 -8.31 -9.53
CA SER A 200 -6.71 -9.69 -9.12
C SER A 200 -6.85 -9.83 -7.60
N PHE A 201 -6.11 -9.04 -6.82
CA PHE A 201 -6.20 -9.03 -5.36
C PHE A 201 -7.56 -8.53 -4.88
N LYS A 202 -8.10 -7.44 -5.46
CA LYS A 202 -9.48 -6.98 -5.16
C LYS A 202 -10.50 -8.07 -5.45
N LEU A 203 -10.37 -8.78 -6.59
CA LEU A 203 -11.28 -9.87 -6.96
C LEU A 203 -11.19 -11.04 -5.98
N ARG A 204 -9.98 -11.46 -5.59
CA ARG A 204 -9.77 -12.49 -4.57
C ARG A 204 -10.43 -12.11 -3.24
N MET A 205 -10.25 -10.86 -2.79
CA MET A 205 -10.80 -10.41 -1.52
C MET A 205 -12.31 -10.32 -1.54
N ARG A 206 -12.91 -9.85 -2.65
CA ARG A 206 -14.35 -9.90 -2.87
C ARG A 206 -14.87 -11.34 -2.83
N ASN A 207 -14.22 -12.27 -3.52
CA ASN A 207 -14.67 -13.66 -3.57
C ASN A 207 -14.56 -14.33 -2.19
N GLU A 208 -13.48 -14.08 -1.44
CA GLU A 208 -13.32 -14.56 -0.06
C GLU A 208 -14.44 -14.02 0.85
N PHE A 209 -14.75 -12.72 0.75
CA PHE A 209 -15.87 -12.11 1.49
C PHE A 209 -17.22 -12.76 1.16
N ILE A 210 -17.54 -12.93 -0.12
CA ILE A 210 -18.79 -13.54 -0.58
C ILE A 210 -18.87 -15.00 -0.09
N HIS A 211 -17.79 -15.76 -0.22
CA HIS A 211 -17.73 -17.15 0.22
C HIS A 211 -17.98 -17.26 1.74
N ILE A 212 -17.35 -16.40 2.54
CA ILE A 212 -17.57 -16.36 4.00
C ILE A 212 -19.04 -16.02 4.33
N LEU A 213 -19.65 -15.05 3.62
CA LEU A 213 -21.08 -14.75 3.80
C LEU A 213 -21.98 -15.94 3.45
N GLN A 214 -21.75 -16.57 2.30
CA GLN A 214 -22.53 -17.71 1.81
C GLN A 214 -22.48 -18.89 2.79
N THR A 215 -21.30 -19.20 3.30
CA THR A 215 -21.10 -20.31 4.24
C THR A 215 -21.67 -20.00 5.62
N ARG A 216 -21.45 -18.79 6.16
CA ARG A 216 -21.83 -18.44 7.55
C ARG A 216 -23.29 -18.04 7.73
N PHE A 217 -23.90 -17.42 6.72
CA PHE A 217 -25.28 -16.93 6.82
C PHE A 217 -26.27 -17.82 6.08
N PHE A 218 -25.87 -18.41 4.95
CA PHE A 218 -26.80 -19.07 4.04
C PHE A 218 -26.60 -20.60 3.95
N ASN A 219 -25.60 -21.16 4.63
CA ASN A 219 -25.24 -22.59 4.58
C ASN A 219 -25.09 -23.15 3.16
N ILE A 220 -24.74 -22.29 2.20
CA ILE A 220 -24.51 -22.71 0.82
C ILE A 220 -23.12 -23.35 0.80
N LYS A 221 -23.06 -24.67 0.66
CA LYS A 221 -21.82 -25.40 0.40
C LYS A 221 -21.57 -25.40 -1.11
N GLU A 222 -20.33 -25.15 -1.52
CA GLU A 222 -19.92 -25.27 -2.92
C GLU A 222 -20.25 -26.69 -3.43
N ARG A 223 -20.78 -26.77 -4.65
CA ARG A 223 -21.04 -28.03 -5.36
C ARG A 223 -19.75 -28.55 -5.99
#